data_AF-A0A7C7LUY1-F1
#
_entry.id   AF-A0A7C7LUY1-F1
#
_cell.length_a   1.000
_cell.length_b   1.000
_cell.length_c   1.000
_cell.angle_alpha   90.00
_cell.angle_beta   90.00
_cell.angle_gamma   90.00
#
_symmetry.space_group_name_H-M   'P 1'
#
loop_
_entity.id
_entity.type
_entity.pdbx_description
1 polymer ?
#
loop_
_entity_poly.entity_id
_entity_poly.type
_entity_poly.pdbx_seq_one_letter_code
_entity_poly.pdbx_strand_id
1 'polypeptide(L)' 'MNLENTIAQMRKGVLEYCILSILKNGEAYPSDILLKLKKSNLIVVEGTLYPLLTRLKNAGLLTYRW' A
#
# COMPACT_ATOMS: atom_id res chain seq x y z
N MET A 1 17.45 19.07 -5.93
CA MET A 1 16.44 18.02 -5.66
C MET A 1 17.10 16.67 -5.88
N ASN A 2 17.08 15.75 -4.90
CA ASN A 2 17.68 14.43 -5.07
C ASN A 2 16.73 13.53 -5.90
N LEU A 3 17.15 13.17 -7.12
CA LEU A 3 16.35 12.38 -8.05
C LEU A 3 16.03 10.99 -7.50
N GLU A 4 16.98 10.36 -6.80
CA GLU A 4 16.79 9.03 -6.20
C GLU A 4 15.70 9.05 -5.13
N ASN A 5 15.73 10.06 -4.26
CA ASN A 5 14.67 10.23 -3.26
C ASN A 5 13.31 10.47 -3.93
N THR A 6 13.28 11.26 -5.01
CA THR A 6 12.04 11.54 -5.75
C THR A 6 11.46 10.24 -6.33
N ILE A 7 12.27 9.42 -6.98
CA ILE A 7 11.86 8.11 -7.52
C ILE A 7 11.36 7.20 -6.38
N ALA A 8 12.05 7.19 -5.23
CA ALA A 8 11.64 6.39 -4.08
C ALA A 8 10.28 6.83 -3.52
N GLN A 9 10.01 8.14 -3.43
CA GLN A 9 8.70 8.67 -3.00
C GLN A 9 7.60 8.34 -4.01
N MET A 10 7.87 8.46 -5.31
CA MET A 10 6.92 8.10 -6.36
C MET A 10 6.52 6.63 -6.27
N ARG A 11 7.49 5.71 -6.07
CA ARG A 11 7.20 4.28 -5.87
C ARG A 11 6.32 4.03 -4.66
N LYS A 12 6.56 4.74 -3.55
CA LYS A 12 5.73 4.64 -2.33
C LYS A 12 4.30 5.12 -2.59
N GLY A 13 4.13 6.26 -3.27
CA GLY A 13 2.82 6.81 -3.60
C GLY A 13 2.02 5.91 -4.55
N VAL A 14 2.68 5.33 -5.56
CA VAL A 14 2.04 4.35 -6.46
C VAL A 14 1.56 3.12 -5.68
N LEU A 15 2.37 2.62 -4.74
CA LEU A 15 1.98 1.45 -3.95
C LEU A 15 0.78 1.75 -3.03
N GLU A 16 0.74 2.93 -2.41
CA GLU A 16 -0.44 3.38 -1.66
C GLU A 16 -1.69 3.46 -2.53
N TYR A 17 -1.57 4.02 -3.73
CA TYR A 17 -2.68 4.07 -4.68
C TYR A 17 -3.19 2.66 -5.03
N CYS A 18 -2.30 1.70 -5.28
CA CYS A 18 -2.68 0.31 -5.52
C CYS A 18 -3.42 -0.31 -4.33
N ILE A 19 -2.95 -0.05 -3.09
CA ILE A 19 -3.61 -0.53 -1.87
C ILE A 19 -5.04 0.04 -1.76
N LEU A 20 -5.19 1.36 -1.94
CA LEU A 20 -6.51 2.01 -1.91
C LEU A 20 -7.42 1.50 -3.03
N SER A 21 -6.88 1.28 -4.23
CA SER A 21 -7.64 0.71 -5.35
C SER A 21 -8.11 -0.72 -5.08
N ILE A 22 -7.33 -1.52 -4.33
CA ILE A 22 -7.74 -2.85 -3.89
C ILE A 22 -8.91 -2.75 -2.90
N LEU A 23 -8.79 -1.83 -1.92
CA LEU A 23 -9.77 -1.64 -0.84
C LEU A 23 -11.04 -0.91 -1.28
N LYS A 24 -11.00 -0.20 -2.42
CA LYS A 24 -12.19 0.37 -3.07
C LYS A 24 -13.27 -0.68 -3.38
N ASN A 25 -12.86 -1.93 -3.62
CA ASN A 25 -13.77 -3.02 -3.96
C ASN A 25 -14.28 -3.80 -2.73
N GLY A 26 -13.99 -3.32 -1.52
CA GLY A 26 -14.36 -3.96 -0.26
C GLY A 26 -13.17 -4.15 0.67
N GLU A 27 -13.49 -4.53 1.90
CA GLU A 27 -12.50 -4.81 2.93
C GLU A 27 -11.60 -6.00 2.54
N ALA A 28 -10.35 -5.96 2.98
CA ALA A 28 -9.36 -7.00 2.71
C ALA A 28 -8.39 -7.11 3.87
N TYR A 29 -7.97 -8.33 4.20
CA TYR A 29 -6.87 -8.52 5.13
C TYR A 29 -5.54 -8.14 4.46
N PRO A 30 -4.50 -7.79 5.25
CA PRO A 30 -3.17 -7.51 4.71
C PRO A 30 -2.63 -8.64 3.79
N SER A 31 -2.91 -9.90 4.12
CA SER A 31 -2.57 -11.07 3.30
C SER A 31 -3.25 -11.05 1.93
N ASP A 32 -4.53 -10.67 1.87
CA ASP A 32 -5.27 -10.52 0.61
C ASP A 32 -4.70 -9.40 -0.25
N ILE A 33 -4.31 -8.29 0.37
CA ILE A 33 -3.66 -7.15 -0.30
C ILE A 33 -2.33 -7.62 -0.92
N LEU A 34 -1.49 -8.32 -0.17
CA LEU A 34 -0.23 -8.89 -0.69
C LEU A 34 -0.49 -9.83 -1.88
N LEU A 35 -1.49 -10.70 -1.77
CA LEU A 35 -1.84 -11.63 -2.85
C LEU A 35 -2.29 -10.89 -4.12
N LYS A 36 -3.15 -9.87 -3.98
CA LYS A 36 -3.65 -9.06 -5.11
C LYS A 36 -2.53 -8.24 -5.78
N LEU A 37 -1.62 -7.68 -4.98
CA LEU A 37 -0.44 -6.98 -5.49
C LEU A 37 0.47 -7.95 -6.26
N LYS A 38 0.75 -9.13 -5.69
CA LYS A 38 1.57 -10.17 -6.34
C LYS A 38 0.96 -10.62 -7.67
N LYS A 39 -0.37 -10.81 -7.73
CA LYS A 39 -1.11 -11.13 -8.97
C LYS A 39 -1.00 -10.03 -10.04
N SER A 40 -0.71 -8.80 -9.63
CA SER A 40 -0.50 -7.64 -10.51
C SER A 40 0.98 -7.36 -10.78
N ASN A 41 1.86 -8.36 -10.58
CA ASN A 41 3.32 -8.28 -10.74
C ASN A 41 4.00 -7.26 -9.81
N LEU A 42 3.34 -6.87 -8.71
CA LEU A 42 3.93 -6.03 -7.65
C LEU A 42 4.32 -6.92 -6.47
N ILE A 43 5.60 -7.26 -6.38
CA ILE A 43 6.13 -8.08 -5.28
C ILE A 43 6.43 -7.18 -4.09
N VAL A 44 5.66 -7.34 -3.02
CA VAL A 44 5.75 -6.56 -1.79
C VAL A 44 5.84 -7.52 -0.61
N VAL A 45 6.65 -7.17 0.39
CA VAL A 45 6.76 -7.91 1.65
C VAL A 45 6.01 -7.19 2.76
N GLU A 46 5.70 -7.91 3.83
CA GLU A 46 5.02 -7.35 5.00
C GLU A 46 5.71 -6.11 5.57
N GLY A 47 7.05 -6.14 5.65
CA GLY A 47 7.87 -5.00 6.12
C GLY A 47 7.69 -3.72 5.31
N THR A 48 7.19 -3.82 4.07
CA THR A 48 6.83 -2.67 3.24
C THR A 48 5.36 -2.33 3.37
N LEU A 49 4.48 -3.33 3.44
CA LEU A 49 3.03 -3.13 3.48
C LEU A 49 2.56 -2.48 4.78
N TYR A 50 2.96 -3.00 5.94
CA TYR A 50 2.45 -2.53 7.24
C TYR A 50 2.76 -1.05 7.52
N PRO A 51 3.97 -0.53 7.23
CA PRO A 51 4.23 0.90 7.34
C PRO A 51 3.34 1.76 6.44
N LEU A 52 3.00 1.28 5.23
CA LEU A 52 2.09 2.00 4.32
C LEU A 52 0.66 1.99 4.83
N LEU A 53 0.17 0.85 5.33
CA LEU A 53 -1.16 0.77 5.96
C LEU A 53 -1.25 1.70 7.16
N THR A 54 -0.22 1.74 8.00
CA THR A 54 -0.12 2.67 9.12
C THR A 54 -0.18 4.12 8.66
N ARG A 55 0.57 4.47 7.61
CA ARG A 55 0.58 5.83 7.05
C ARG A 55 -0.79 6.23 6.51
N LEU A 56 -1.43 5.37 5.72
CA LEU A 56 -2.77 5.59 5.18
C LEU A 56 -3.82 5.73 6.30
N LYS A 57 -3.71 4.92 7.36
CA LYS A 57 -4.56 5.06 8.55
C LYS A 57 -4.35 6.40 9.24
N ASN A 58 -3.10 6.80 9.46
CA ASN A 58 -2.76 8.06 10.13
C ASN A 58 -3.16 9.29 9.28
N ALA A 59 -3.23 9.13 7.95
CA ALA A 59 -3.76 10.12 7.02
C ALA A 59 -5.30 10.15 6.96
N GLY A 60 -6.00 9.27 7.70
CA GLY A 60 -7.46 9.18 7.69
C GLY A 60 -8.06 8.55 6.43
N LEU A 61 -7.24 7.90 5.59
CA LEU A 61 -7.69 7.26 4.34
C LEU A 61 -8.17 5.82 4.54
N LEU A 62 -7.81 5.20 5.67
CA LEU A 62 -8.20 3.83 6.02
C LEU A 62 -8.58 3.73 7.49
N THR A 63 -9.48 2.81 7.77
CA THR A 63 -9.79 2.32 9.11
C THR A 63 -9.56 0.80 9.14
N TYR A 64 -9.38 0.25 10.33
CA TYR A 64 -9.33 -1.20 10.52
C TYR A 64 -10.30 -1.59 11.63
N ARG A 65 -10.73 -2.84 11.60
CA ARG A 65 -11.54 -3.49 12.64
C ARG A 65 -10.90 -4.82 13.03
N TRP A 66 -11.11 -5.24 14.27
CA TRP A 66 -10.70 -6.54 14.79
C TRP A 66 -11.80 -7.57 14.56
#